data_AF-A0A221T0J1-F1
#
_entry.id   AF-A0A221T0J1-F1
#
_cell.length_a   1.000
_cell.length_b   1.000
_cell.length_c   1.000
_cell.angle_alpha   90.00
_cell.angle_beta   90.00
_cell.angle_gamma   90.00
#
_symmetry.space_group_name_H-M   'P 1'
#
loop_
_entity.id
_entity.type
_entity.pdbx_description
1 polymer ?
#
loop_
_entity_poly.entity_id
_entity_poly.type
_entity_poly.pdbx_seq_one_letter_code
_entity_poly.pdbx_strand_id
1 'polypeptide(L)'
;MFRRILVPLNRPAPDHPLLLATRAWFPGAQLHLLHVLVPFDGTVTEALRYAAMPETDHAQAQLRQVQRELEATGPGDVVVSAQPAVELLRRARRDRFDLVVLGTST
;
A
#
# COMPACT_ATOMS: atom_id res chain seq x y z
N MET A 1 16.27 -18.43 -3.81
CA MET A 1 16.34 -17.08 -4.40
C MET A 1 14.91 -16.55 -4.53
N PHE A 2 14.64 -15.36 -4.02
CA PHE A 2 13.31 -14.73 -4.10
C PHE A 2 13.15 -14.03 -5.45
N ARG A 3 12.02 -14.24 -6.11
CA ARG A 3 11.67 -13.75 -7.46
C ARG A 3 10.52 -12.75 -7.43
N ARG A 4 9.53 -12.92 -6.56
CA ARG A 4 8.35 -12.04 -6.46
C ARG A 4 8.11 -11.63 -5.02
N ILE A 5 8.46 -10.39 -4.73
CA ILE A 5 8.45 -9.83 -3.38
C ILE A 5 7.27 -8.88 -3.22
N LEU A 6 6.46 -9.10 -2.19
CA LEU A 6 5.39 -8.19 -1.80
C LEU A 6 5.93 -7.11 -0.86
N VAL A 7 5.70 -5.85 -1.20
CA VAL A 7 6.19 -4.69 -0.43
C VAL A 7 4.99 -3.81 -0.03
N PRO A 8 4.44 -3.97 1.18
CA PRO A 8 3.44 -3.06 1.69
C PRO A 8 4.02 -1.67 1.98
N LEU A 9 3.39 -0.64 1.46
CA LEU A 9 3.75 0.76 1.69
C LEU A 9 2.61 1.47 2.42
N ASN A 10 2.93 2.14 3.52
CA ASN A 10 1.99 3.04 4.20
C ASN A 10 1.78 4.35 3.40
N ARG A 11 2.78 4.75 2.62
CA ARG A 11 2.72 5.87 1.66
C ARG A 11 3.39 5.46 0.35
N PRO A 12 2.70 5.53 -0.81
CA PRO A 12 3.35 5.32 -2.09
C PRO A 12 4.34 6.46 -2.36
N ALA A 13 5.63 6.13 -2.45
CA ALA A 13 6.65 7.11 -2.79
C ALA A 13 7.92 6.44 -3.36
N PRO A 14 8.52 6.98 -4.43
CA PRO A 14 9.76 6.43 -5.00
C PRO A 14 10.93 6.39 -4.02
N ASP A 15 10.96 7.33 -3.07
CA ASP A 15 11.99 7.50 -2.05
C ASP A 15 11.69 6.76 -0.74
N HIS A 16 10.63 5.94 -0.70
CA HIS A 16 10.21 5.25 0.51
C HIS A 16 11.35 4.34 1.05
N PRO A 17 11.79 4.46 2.32
CA PRO A 17 12.95 3.74 2.85
C PRO A 17 12.88 2.22 2.70
N LEU A 18 11.71 1.63 2.97
CA LEU A 18 11.46 0.19 2.74
C LEU A 18 11.68 -0.23 1.28
N LEU A 19 11.25 0.60 0.33
CA LEU A 19 11.39 0.32 -1.10
C LEU A 19 12.85 0.41 -1.53
N LEU A 20 13.57 1.45 -1.07
CA LEU A 20 15.00 1.62 -1.33
C LEU A 20 15.80 0.45 -0.76
N ALA A 21 15.54 0.07 0.49
CA ALA A 21 16.18 -1.09 1.11
C ALA A 21 15.88 -2.39 0.35
N THR A 22 14.62 -2.61 -0.04
CA THR A 22 14.24 -3.83 -0.78
C THR A 22 14.95 -3.90 -2.14
N ARG A 23 15.02 -2.79 -2.90
CA ARG A 23 15.73 -2.74 -4.18
C ARG A 23 17.23 -3.00 -4.03
N ALA A 24 17.85 -2.49 -2.96
CA ALA A 24 19.27 -2.70 -2.70
C ALA A 24 19.59 -4.17 -2.34
N TRP A 25 18.74 -4.82 -1.54
CA TRP A 25 18.94 -6.19 -1.11
C TRP A 25 18.52 -7.23 -2.15
N PHE A 26 17.57 -6.89 -3.02
CA PHE A 26 17.01 -7.79 -4.04
C PHE A 26 16.98 -7.16 -5.44
N PRO A 27 18.13 -6.79 -6.02
CA PRO A 27 18.21 -6.01 -7.27
C PRO A 27 17.61 -6.71 -8.50
N GLY A 28 17.47 -8.04 -8.48
CA GLY A 28 16.87 -8.82 -9.57
C GLY A 28 15.45 -9.33 -9.30
N ALA A 29 14.86 -8.99 -8.16
CA ALA A 29 13.51 -9.46 -7.81
C ALA A 29 12.43 -8.55 -8.39
N GLN A 30 11.31 -9.15 -8.79
CA GLN A 30 10.11 -8.40 -9.15
C GLN A 30 9.43 -7.94 -7.86
N LEU A 31 9.40 -6.63 -7.65
CA LEU A 31 8.70 -6.03 -6.51
C LEU A 31 7.25 -5.78 -6.90
N HIS A 32 6.32 -6.13 -6.03
CA HIS A 32 4.91 -5.77 -6.15
C HIS A 32 4.53 -4.92 -4.95
N LEU A 33 4.17 -3.67 -5.22
CA LEU A 33 3.80 -2.72 -4.17
C LEU A 33 2.34 -2.96 -3.75
N LEU A 34 2.09 -2.88 -2.46
CA LEU A 34 0.74 -2.95 -1.92
C LEU A 34 0.49 -1.73 -1.04
N HIS A 35 -0.49 -0.92 -1.40
CA HIS A 35 -0.97 0.13 -0.51
C HIS A 35 -2.40 -0.20 -0.07
N VAL A 36 -2.62 -0.22 1.24
CA VAL A 36 -3.96 -0.44 1.81
C VAL A 36 -4.52 0.89 2.29
N LEU A 37 -5.58 1.34 1.62
CA LEU A 37 -6.40 2.45 2.08
C LEU A 37 -7.35 1.94 3.15
N VAL A 38 -7.23 2.50 4.34
CA VAL A 38 -8.15 2.22 5.46
C VAL A 38 -9.29 3.24 5.36
N PRO A 39 -10.55 2.81 5.15
CA PRO A 39 -11.64 3.75 4.91
C PRO A 39 -11.95 4.65 6.12
N PHE A 40 -11.55 4.26 7.33
CA PHE A 40 -11.60 5.05 8.56
C PHE A 40 -10.51 4.57 9.51
N ASP A 41 -9.54 5.41 9.86
CA ASP A 41 -8.51 5.06 10.85
C ASP A 41 -8.98 5.24 12.32
N GLY A 42 -10.25 5.65 12.50
CA GLY A 42 -10.88 5.84 13.80
C GLY A 42 -10.54 7.16 14.49
N THR A 43 -9.76 8.04 13.85
CA THR A 43 -9.53 9.38 14.40
C THR A 43 -10.76 10.27 14.23
N VAL A 44 -11.13 10.98 15.29
CA VAL A 44 -12.27 11.92 15.29
C VAL A 44 -12.13 12.98 14.19
N THR A 45 -10.90 13.34 13.83
CA THR A 45 -10.58 14.32 12.79
C THR A 45 -10.87 13.82 11.37
N GLU A 46 -10.55 12.56 11.05
CA GLU A 46 -10.92 11.97 9.75
C GLU A 46 -12.43 11.77 9.65
N ALA A 47 -13.07 11.34 10.74
CA ALA A 47 -14.52 11.15 10.78
C ALA A 47 -15.29 12.46 10.56
N LEU A 48 -14.84 13.56 11.17
CA LEU A 48 -15.42 14.89 10.95
C LEU A 48 -15.16 15.43 9.53
N ARG A 49 -14.01 15.12 8.93
CA ARG A 49 -13.72 15.46 7.52
C ARG A 49 -14.61 14.68 6.55
N TYR A 50 -14.85 13.40 6.83
CA TYR A 50 -15.71 12.54 6.01
C TYR A 50 -17.18 12.96 6.09
N ALA A 51 -17.68 13.28 7.29
CA ALA A 51 -19.07 13.67 7.53
C ALA A 51 -19.47 15.02 6.89
N ALA A 52 -18.50 15.87 6.54
CA ALA A 52 -18.74 17.21 6.00
C ALA A 52 -18.76 17.28 4.46
N MET A 53 -18.53 16.17 3.74
CA MET A 53 -18.37 16.17 2.28
C MET A 53 -19.36 15.19 1.61
N PRO A 54 -19.76 15.43 0.35
CA PRO A 54 -20.50 14.44 -0.43
C PRO A 54 -19.66 13.16 -0.57
N GLU A 55 -20.10 12.07 0.08
CA GLU A 55 -19.29 10.88 0.40
C GLU A 55 -18.66 10.18 -0.82
N THR A 56 -19.26 10.30 -2.01
CA THR A 56 -18.85 9.53 -3.19
C THR A 56 -17.73 10.17 -4.02
N ASP A 57 -17.65 11.49 -4.10
CA ASP A 57 -16.70 12.14 -5.02
C ASP A 57 -15.28 12.24 -4.45
N HIS A 58 -15.16 12.47 -3.13
CA HIS A 58 -13.87 12.60 -2.46
C HIS A 58 -13.17 11.27 -2.21
N ALA A 59 -13.89 10.24 -1.79
CA ALA A 59 -13.32 8.90 -1.61
C ALA A 59 -12.75 8.37 -2.94
N GLN A 60 -13.47 8.60 -4.05
CA GLN A 60 -12.97 8.26 -5.38
C GLN A 60 -11.78 9.14 -5.81
N ALA A 61 -11.80 10.44 -5.49
CA ALA A 61 -10.67 11.32 -5.79
C ALA A 61 -9.40 10.92 -5.03
N GLN A 62 -9.53 10.55 -3.76
CA GLN A 62 -8.44 10.03 -2.93
C GLN A 62 -7.91 8.70 -3.48
N LEU A 63 -8.79 7.75 -3.82
CA LEU A 63 -8.38 6.48 -4.44
C LEU A 63 -7.63 6.72 -5.74
N ARG A 64 -8.14 7.58 -6.63
CA ARG A 64 -7.47 7.95 -7.90
C ARG A 64 -6.12 8.61 -7.66
N GLN A 65 -6.02 9.50 -6.67
CA GLN A 65 -4.76 10.15 -6.34
C GLN A 65 -3.71 9.15 -5.90
N VAL A 66 -4.08 8.26 -4.98
CA VAL A 66 -3.18 7.24 -4.42
C VAL A 66 -2.80 6.19 -5.46
N GLN A 67 -3.70 5.84 -6.37
CA GLN A 67 -3.38 4.99 -7.53
C GLN A 67 -2.30 5.63 -8.40
N ARG A 68 -2.42 6.93 -8.73
CA ARG A 68 -1.39 7.65 -9.50
C ARG A 68 -0.05 7.69 -8.78
N GLU A 69 -0.05 7.92 -7.47
CA GLU A 69 1.17 7.92 -6.66
C GLU A 69 1.84 6.54 -6.63
N LEU A 70 1.04 5.46 -6.57
CA LEU A 70 1.55 4.10 -6.64
C LEU A 70 2.12 3.77 -8.02
N GLU A 71 1.41 4.11 -9.10
CA GLU A 71 1.87 3.95 -10.48
C GLU A 71 3.21 4.65 -10.73
N ALA A 72 3.39 5.87 -10.19
CA ALA A 72 4.66 6.60 -10.26
C ALA A 72 5.78 5.96 -9.41
N THR A 73 5.43 5.19 -8.38
CA THR A 73 6.39 4.53 -7.48
C THR A 73 6.87 3.19 -8.03
N GLY A 74 5.97 2.42 -8.65
CA GLY A 74 6.25 1.12 -9.23
C GLY A 74 5.02 0.22 -9.37
N PRO A 75 5.20 -0.99 -9.94
CA PRO A 75 4.10 -1.92 -10.15
C PRO A 75 3.49 -2.38 -8.83
N GLY A 76 2.16 -2.33 -8.72
CA GLY A 76 1.47 -2.68 -7.49
C GLY A 76 -0.03 -2.43 -7.56
N ASP A 77 -0.70 -2.61 -6.42
CA ASP A 77 -2.13 -2.28 -6.29
C ASP A 77 -2.44 -1.45 -5.05
N VAL A 78 -3.50 -0.65 -5.19
CA VAL A 78 -4.19 0.00 -4.08
C VAL A 78 -5.44 -0.81 -3.74
N VAL A 79 -5.63 -1.16 -2.47
CA VAL A 79 -6.82 -1.88 -1.99
C VAL A 79 -7.47 -1.15 -0.84
N VAL A 80 -8.79 -1.18 -0.75
CA VAL A 80 -9.52 -0.62 0.38
C VAL A 80 -9.83 -1.75 1.37
N SER A 81 -9.35 -1.64 2.60
CA SER A 81 -9.59 -2.64 3.66
C SER A 81 -9.44 -2.04 5.05
N ALA A 82 -10.36 -2.40 5.95
CA ALA A 82 -10.25 -2.07 7.37
C ALA A 82 -9.18 -2.90 8.11
N GLN A 83 -8.63 -3.94 7.48
CA GLN A 83 -7.68 -4.86 8.11
C GLN A 83 -6.42 -5.04 7.22
N PRO A 84 -5.47 -4.09 7.25
CA PRO A 84 -4.30 -4.12 6.38
C PRO A 84 -3.43 -5.37 6.51
N ALA A 85 -3.21 -5.83 7.74
CA ALA A 85 -2.41 -7.03 8.00
C ALA A 85 -3.07 -8.30 7.41
N VAL A 86 -4.39 -8.41 7.51
CA VAL A 86 -5.14 -9.54 6.95
C VAL A 86 -5.11 -9.52 5.43
N GLU A 87 -5.28 -8.34 4.83
CA GLU A 87 -5.22 -8.17 3.38
C GLU A 87 -3.83 -8.49 2.81
N LEU A 88 -2.78 -8.03 3.48
CA LEU A 88 -1.39 -8.37 3.17
C LEU A 88 -1.18 -9.89 3.14
N LEU A 89 -1.56 -10.59 4.22
CA LEU A 89 -1.39 -12.04 4.32
C LEU A 89 -2.24 -12.79 3.29
N ARG A 90 -3.44 -12.30 2.99
CA ARG A 90 -4.31 -12.85 1.95
C ARG A 90 -3.65 -12.76 0.56
N ARG A 91 -3.07 -11.61 0.22
CA ARG A 91 -2.31 -11.41 -1.03
C ARG A 91 -1.06 -12.25 -1.11
N ALA A 92 -0.26 -12.26 -0.04
CA ALA A 92 0.94 -13.09 0.06
C ALA A 92 0.63 -14.57 -0.29
N ARG A 93 -0.47 -15.10 0.23
CA ARG A 93 -0.93 -16.48 -0.06
C ARG A 93 -1.50 -16.65 -1.46
N ARG A 94 -2.38 -15.75 -1.90
CA ARG A 94 -3.13 -15.88 -3.17
C ARG A 94 -2.22 -15.79 -4.39
N ASP A 95 -1.31 -14.83 -4.40
CA ASP A 95 -0.59 -14.44 -5.62
C ASP A 95 0.82 -15.05 -5.71
N ARG A 96 1.12 -16.00 -4.81
CA ARG A 96 2.38 -16.76 -4.72
C ARG A 96 3.62 -15.85 -4.63
N PHE A 97 3.58 -14.87 -3.74
CA PHE A 97 4.78 -14.13 -3.35
C PHE A 97 5.69 -15.04 -2.53
N ASP A 98 7.00 -14.97 -2.78
CA ASP A 98 7.98 -15.81 -2.08
C ASP A 98 8.65 -15.09 -0.90
N LEU A 99 8.46 -13.78 -0.79
CA LEU A 99 8.86 -12.97 0.35
C LEU A 99 7.91 -11.78 0.55
N VAL A 100 7.67 -11.43 1.81
CA VAL A 100 7.06 -10.15 2.21
C VAL A 100 8.12 -9.37 2.98
N VAL A 101 8.38 -8.13 2.56
CA VAL A 101 9.34 -7.25 3.27
C VAL A 101 8.56 -6.17 4.00
N LEU A 102 8.73 -6.11 5.31
CA LEU A 102 8.03 -5.16 6.18
C LEU A 102 9.01 -4.12 6.73
N GLY A 103 8.54 -2.88 6.85
CA GLY A 103 9.18 -1.89 7.70
C GLY A 103 8.90 -2.21 9.16
N THR A 104 9.89 -2.07 10.04
CA THR A 104 9.74 -2.37 11.47
C THR A 104 9.06 -1.25 12.26
N SER A 105 9.14 -0.02 11.76
CA SER A 105 8.39 1.19 12.18
C SER A 105 9.03 2.41 11.52
N THR A 106 8.25 3.47 11.30
CA THR A 106 8.74 4.86 11.29
C THR A 106 8.03 5.59 12.42
#